data_AF-A0A8T5S540-F1
#
_entry.id   AF-A0A8T5S540-F1
#
_cell.length_a   1.000
_cell.length_b   1.000
_cell.length_c   1.000
_cell.angle_alpha   90.00
_cell.angle_beta   90.00
_cell.angle_gamma   90.00
#
_symmetry.space_group_name_H-M   'P 1'
#
loop_
_entity.id
_entity.type
_entity.pdbx_description
1 polymer ?
#
loop_
_entity_poly.entity_id
_entity_poly.type
_entity_poly.pdbx_seq_one_letter_code
_entity_poly.pdbx_strand_id
1 'polypeptide(L)'
;MKNPFITNERKIFCEHCNYVIVEPYPEDSICPNCQKFSSNILEALSKSKRNNLEDKKSQYDSVTRTPSSEINGVRTKPELSDEDITDEYIKFYGITSVEMNQIFSSNEKFTYLLDLTHNLNFLATGFLGGVLDKMLLITEETGEDKCLFLKKNNIIYVICGMFTEKKGKRILNQLSLDYDSLIRKGNVNSSKITTKLKSFQNFIRENLGRDRILTNKEIPYLDECLRVDYIGLSSISTGVVSLLLDEHQELKIEVPDGIKHTEKEHEFKEDNLTARIEAISSNTQGMTLAYPRWIAVRIKFQKYRFLTFKEYPNDYFLYLLTEGNLDKIQNVEDKIAPLLSDVISQPFKGDLKPFNELKNTLKDLFRGIPGNKF
;
A
#
# COMPACT_ATOMS: atom_id res chain seq x y z
N MET A 1 7.83 40.07 -46.97
CA MET A 1 7.03 39.86 -45.74
C MET A 1 7.25 38.43 -45.27
N LYS A 2 8.05 38.24 -44.22
CA LYS A 2 8.31 36.93 -43.60
C LYS A 2 7.55 36.88 -42.29
N ASN A 3 6.66 35.89 -42.15
CA ASN A 3 5.96 35.57 -40.90
C ASN A 3 6.99 35.26 -39.80
N PRO A 4 6.92 35.88 -38.62
CA PRO A 4 7.73 35.47 -37.49
C PRO A 4 7.17 34.19 -36.88
N PHE A 5 8.07 33.25 -36.60
CA PHE A 5 7.81 32.03 -35.86
C PHE A 5 7.11 32.34 -34.53
N ILE A 6 5.89 31.84 -34.34
CA ILE A 6 5.24 31.78 -33.04
C ILE A 6 5.84 30.56 -32.34
N THR A 7 6.82 30.75 -31.46
CA THR A 7 7.23 29.73 -30.50
C THR A 7 6.17 29.67 -29.41
N ASN A 8 5.44 28.55 -29.33
CA ASN A 8 4.53 28.25 -28.22
C ASN A 8 5.37 27.94 -26.97
N GLU A 9 6.04 28.95 -26.42
CA GLU A 9 6.84 28.81 -25.20
C GLU A 9 5.90 28.63 -24.00
N ARG A 10 5.94 27.44 -23.39
CA ARG A 10 5.21 27.17 -22.15
C ARG A 10 5.88 27.95 -21.01
N LYS A 11 5.14 28.91 -20.43
CA LYS A 11 5.62 29.76 -19.34
C LYS A 11 4.95 29.36 -18.03
N ILE A 12 5.74 29.34 -16.96
CA ILE A 12 5.25 29.16 -15.59
C ILE A 12 5.73 30.30 -14.70
N PHE A 13 4.99 30.57 -13.63
CA PHE A 13 5.32 31.62 -12.68
C PHE A 13 5.83 30.99 -11.38
N CYS A 14 6.93 31.51 -10.86
CA CYS A 14 7.38 31.14 -9.51
C CYS A 14 6.36 31.65 -8.47
N GLU A 15 5.81 30.76 -7.65
CA GLU A 15 4.85 31.11 -6.59
C GLU A 15 5.42 32.02 -5.48
N HIS A 16 6.74 32.23 -5.45
CA HIS A 16 7.43 32.99 -4.40
C HIS A 16 7.89 34.39 -4.83
N CYS A 17 8.13 34.61 -6.11
CA CYS A 17 8.65 35.90 -6.59
C CYS A 17 8.04 36.34 -7.93
N ASN A 18 7.00 35.64 -8.41
CA ASN A 18 6.34 35.87 -9.70
C ASN A 18 7.27 35.91 -10.92
N TYR A 19 8.49 35.37 -10.78
CA TYR A 19 9.43 35.30 -11.90
C TYR A 19 8.92 34.32 -12.95
N VAL A 20 8.96 34.74 -14.21
CA VAL A 20 8.50 33.95 -15.35
C VAL A 20 9.61 33.03 -15.79
N ILE A 21 9.35 31.72 -15.75
CA ILE A 21 10.30 30.68 -16.14
C ILE A 21 9.80 30.06 -17.44
N VAL A 22 10.70 29.99 -18.41
CA VAL A 22 10.45 29.46 -19.76
C VAL A 22 11.19 28.14 -19.90
N GLU A 23 10.62 27.19 -20.63
CA GLU A 23 11.24 25.90 -20.93
C GLU A 23 12.60 26.09 -21.65
N PRO A 24 13.65 25.30 -21.35
CA PRO A 24 13.70 24.16 -20.43
C PRO A 24 13.65 24.55 -18.95
N TYR A 25 12.82 23.85 -18.18
CA TYR A 25 12.66 24.09 -16.76
C TYR A 25 13.85 23.52 -15.95
N PRO A 26 14.29 24.19 -14.86
CA PRO A 26 15.38 23.69 -14.00
C PRO A 26 15.03 22.34 -13.34
N GLU A 27 15.83 21.29 -13.60
CA GLU A 27 15.56 19.90 -13.15
C GLU A 27 15.44 19.73 -11.63
N ASP A 28 16.11 20.60 -10.86
CA ASP A 28 16.07 20.66 -9.41
C ASP A 28 14.79 21.33 -8.86
N SER A 29 13.93 21.82 -9.76
CA SER A 29 12.70 22.56 -9.44
C SER A 29 12.95 23.84 -8.64
N ILE A 30 14.14 24.43 -8.74
CA ILE A 30 14.51 25.67 -8.06
C ILE A 30 14.28 26.86 -8.99
N CYS A 31 13.59 27.89 -8.50
CA CYS A 31 13.44 29.13 -9.23
C CYS A 31 14.80 29.84 -9.37
N PRO A 32 15.26 30.15 -10.59
CA PRO A 32 16.58 30.73 -10.81
C PRO A 32 16.73 32.13 -10.19
N ASN A 33 15.62 32.87 -10.05
CA ASN A 33 15.64 34.22 -9.50
C ASN A 33 15.68 34.26 -7.96
N CYS A 34 14.82 33.48 -7.29
CA CYS A 34 14.71 33.55 -5.83
C CYS A 34 15.37 32.38 -5.10
N GLN A 35 15.91 31.39 -5.83
CA GLN A 35 16.59 30.22 -5.29
C GLN A 35 15.74 29.39 -4.32
N LYS A 36 14.41 29.52 -4.43
CA LYS A 36 13.43 28.72 -3.69
C LYS A 36 12.88 27.64 -4.60
N PHE A 37 12.59 26.48 -4.00
CA PHE A 37 11.82 25.44 -4.66
C PHE A 37 10.47 25.99 -5.12
N SER A 38 10.03 25.64 -6.33
CA SER A 38 8.71 26.01 -6.83
C SER A 38 7.94 24.78 -7.28
N SER A 39 6.77 24.57 -6.68
CA SER A 39 5.84 23.50 -7.06
C SER A 39 5.41 23.62 -8.51
N ASN A 40 5.31 24.84 -9.04
CA ASN A 40 4.94 25.07 -10.45
C ASN A 40 6.02 24.56 -11.42
N ILE A 41 7.31 24.64 -11.06
CA ILE A 41 8.43 24.09 -11.86
C ILE A 41 8.39 22.57 -11.83
N LEU A 42 8.21 21.99 -10.63
CA LEU A 42 8.12 20.54 -10.46
C LEU A 42 6.94 19.97 -11.26
N GLU A 43 5.79 20.63 -11.22
CA GLU A 43 4.59 20.20 -11.95
C GLU A 43 4.80 20.25 -13.47
N ALA A 44 5.47 21.29 -13.97
CA ALA A 44 5.76 21.45 -15.39
C ALA A 44 6.76 20.41 -15.91
N LEU A 45 7.82 20.11 -15.14
CA LEU A 45 8.75 19.02 -15.43
C LEU A 45 8.04 17.66 -15.44
N SER A 46 7.14 17.43 -14.49
CA SER A 46 6.39 16.18 -14.39
C SER A 46 5.45 15.98 -15.58
N LYS A 47 4.79 17.04 -16.05
CA LYS A 47 3.97 17.01 -17.29
C LYS A 47 4.82 16.74 -18.53
N SER A 48 6.01 17.33 -18.63
CA SER A 48 6.93 17.06 -19.75
C SER A 48 7.41 15.60 -19.79
N LYS A 49 7.67 14.99 -18.62
CA LYS A 49 8.06 13.58 -18.50
C LYS A 49 6.91 12.61 -18.77
N ARG A 50 5.68 12.92 -18.33
CA ARG A 50 4.48 12.10 -18.64
C ARG A 50 4.22 12.00 -20.14
N ASN A 51 4.32 13.12 -20.86
CA ASN A 51 4.16 13.12 -22.32
C ASN A 51 5.22 12.25 -23.03
N ASN A 52 6.43 12.15 -22.49
CA ASN A 52 7.49 11.29 -23.03
C ASN A 52 7.37 9.80 -22.61
N LEU A 53 6.60 9.50 -21.56
CA LEU A 53 6.38 8.13 -21.04
C LEU A 53 5.19 7.44 -21.72
N GLU A 54 4.20 8.20 -22.19
CA GLU A 54 3.08 7.64 -22.98
C GLU A 54 3.54 7.04 -24.32
N ASP A 55 4.64 7.53 -24.89
CA ASP A 55 5.25 6.98 -26.13
C ASP A 55 6.10 5.71 -25.90
N LYS A 56 6.31 5.26 -24.65
CA LYS A 56 7.16 4.08 -24.31
C LYS A 56 6.43 2.92 -23.62
N LYS A 57 5.10 2.83 -23.73
CA LYS A 57 4.35 1.63 -23.32
C LYS A 57 4.36 0.56 -24.44
N SER A 58 5.46 -0.17 -24.56
CA SER A 58 5.52 -1.46 -25.25
C SER A 58 6.70 -2.23 -24.70
N GLN A 59 6.46 -3.47 -24.29
CA GLN A 59 7.39 -4.45 -23.71
C GLN A 59 7.64 -4.33 -22.20
N TYR A 60 6.69 -4.88 -21.42
CA TYR A 60 7.06 -5.65 -20.23
C TYR A 60 6.67 -7.09 -20.51
N ASP A 61 7.66 -7.95 -20.73
CA ASP A 61 7.49 -9.40 -20.77
C ASP A 61 7.08 -9.88 -19.37
N SER A 62 5.98 -10.60 -19.31
CA SER A 62 5.49 -11.29 -18.11
C SER A 62 6.48 -12.38 -17.70
N VAL A 63 7.30 -12.12 -16.69
CA VAL A 63 8.11 -13.15 -16.05
C VAL A 63 7.22 -13.92 -15.06
N THR A 64 6.77 -15.11 -15.47
CA THR A 64 6.24 -16.14 -14.58
C THR A 64 7.38 -16.70 -13.73
N ARG A 65 7.45 -16.33 -12.45
CA ARG A 65 8.31 -16.99 -11.46
C ARG A 65 7.53 -17.22 -10.18
N THR A 66 7.19 -18.48 -9.94
CA THR A 66 6.70 -19.01 -8.66
C THR A 66 7.86 -19.12 -7.65
N PRO A 67 7.63 -18.87 -6.35
CA PRO A 67 8.64 -19.06 -5.31
C PRO A 67 8.45 -20.41 -4.63
N SER A 68 9.19 -21.44 -5.05
CA SER A 68 9.40 -22.64 -4.20
C SER A 68 10.57 -23.55 -4.60
N SER A 69 11.51 -23.13 -5.46
CA SER A 69 12.72 -23.97 -5.64
C SER A 69 14.04 -23.30 -6.01
N GLU A 70 14.15 -22.02 -6.38
CA GLU A 70 15.49 -21.44 -6.64
C GLU A 70 15.48 -19.89 -6.65
N ILE A 71 15.63 -19.28 -5.46
CA ILE A 71 16.15 -17.91 -5.35
C ILE A 71 17.56 -18.01 -4.77
N ASN A 72 18.51 -18.42 -5.60
CA ASN A 72 19.92 -18.16 -5.35
C ASN A 72 20.22 -16.71 -5.74
N GLY A 73 19.87 -15.81 -4.83
CA GLY A 73 20.20 -14.39 -4.89
C GLY A 73 20.67 -13.96 -3.51
N VAL A 74 21.92 -14.29 -3.17
CA VAL A 74 22.57 -13.83 -1.94
C VAL A 74 22.58 -12.29 -1.94
N ARG A 75 21.63 -11.69 -1.23
CA ARG A 75 21.84 -10.39 -0.58
C ARG A 75 22.22 -10.71 0.86
N THR A 76 23.49 -10.47 1.16
CA THR A 76 24.11 -10.72 2.45
C THR A 76 23.28 -10.20 3.62
N LYS A 77 23.08 -11.11 4.59
CA LYS A 77 22.70 -10.88 5.99
C LYS A 77 23.01 -9.46 6.46
N PRO A 78 22.03 -8.68 6.93
CA PRO A 78 22.33 -7.54 7.78
C PRO A 78 22.84 -8.09 9.11
N GLU A 79 24.10 -7.78 9.46
CA GLU A 79 24.55 -7.92 10.85
C GLU A 79 23.78 -6.90 11.70
N LEU A 80 22.78 -7.40 12.43
CA LEU A 80 22.24 -6.71 13.59
C LEU A 80 23.33 -6.77 14.67
N SER A 81 23.79 -5.61 15.13
CA SER A 81 24.71 -5.53 16.26
C SER A 81 24.01 -6.10 17.49
N ASP A 82 24.54 -7.19 18.03
CA ASP A 82 24.22 -7.73 19.34
C ASP A 82 24.50 -6.66 20.40
N GLU A 83 23.46 -6.00 20.90
CA GLU A 83 23.39 -5.44 22.25
C GLU A 83 21.98 -4.88 22.49
N ASP A 84 21.29 -5.49 23.46
CA ASP A 84 19.94 -5.20 23.98
C ASP A 84 18.75 -5.44 23.03
N ILE A 85 18.31 -6.71 22.95
CA ILE A 85 17.02 -7.11 22.35
C ILE A 85 15.88 -6.53 23.20
N THR A 86 15.43 -5.34 22.85
CA THR A 86 14.02 -4.99 23.05
C THR A 86 13.20 -5.73 22.00
N ASP A 87 12.11 -6.40 22.39
CA ASP A 87 11.09 -6.97 21.48
C ASP A 87 10.42 -5.92 20.55
N GLU A 88 10.92 -4.69 20.51
CA GLU A 88 10.46 -3.63 19.62
C GLU A 88 11.65 -3.00 18.88
N TYR A 89 11.52 -2.81 17.58
CA TYR A 89 12.49 -2.17 16.70
C TYR A 89 11.80 -1.47 15.51
N ILE A 90 12.48 -0.47 14.93
CA ILE A 90 12.09 0.09 13.62
C ILE A 90 13.19 -0.28 12.63
N LYS A 91 12.85 -1.13 11.65
CA LYS A 91 13.78 -1.48 10.56
C LYS A 91 13.85 -0.39 9.50
N PHE A 92 12.78 0.36 9.32
CA PHE A 92 12.68 1.38 8.28
C PHE A 92 11.74 2.53 8.66
N TYR A 93 12.13 3.73 8.28
CA TYR A 93 11.24 4.88 8.14
C TYR A 93 11.57 5.69 6.89
N GLY A 94 10.55 6.32 6.32
CA GLY A 94 10.73 7.06 5.07
C GLY A 94 9.58 8.01 4.75
N ILE A 95 9.80 8.82 3.72
CA ILE A 95 8.90 9.87 3.26
C ILE A 95 8.84 9.82 1.74
N THR A 96 7.64 9.76 1.19
CA THR A 96 7.37 9.80 -0.25
C THR A 96 6.19 10.71 -0.56
N SER A 97 6.08 11.23 -1.78
CA SER A 97 4.88 11.92 -2.22
C SER A 97 3.83 10.93 -2.73
N VAL A 98 2.58 11.38 -2.81
CA VAL A 98 1.49 10.64 -3.49
C VAL A 98 1.81 10.42 -4.98
N GLU A 99 2.75 11.17 -5.57
CA GLU A 99 3.17 11.07 -6.98
C GLU A 99 4.46 10.25 -7.18
N MET A 100 4.88 9.44 -6.21
CA MET A 100 6.11 8.60 -6.25
C MET A 100 7.43 9.36 -6.15
N ASN A 101 7.44 10.61 -5.69
CA ASN A 101 8.70 11.30 -5.45
C ASN A 101 9.25 10.86 -4.09
N GLN A 102 10.31 10.04 -4.10
CA GLN A 102 11.06 9.72 -2.90
C GLN A 102 11.67 11.00 -2.29
N ILE A 103 11.29 11.30 -1.05
CA ILE A 103 11.78 12.47 -0.31
C ILE A 103 12.90 12.06 0.65
N PHE A 104 12.71 10.94 1.36
CA PHE A 104 13.68 10.46 2.33
C PHE A 104 13.54 8.95 2.56
N SER A 105 14.68 8.28 2.70
CA SER A 105 14.81 6.88 3.11
C SER A 105 15.85 6.77 4.21
N SER A 106 15.49 6.14 5.32
CA SER A 106 16.43 5.88 6.43
C SER A 106 17.49 4.83 6.08
N ASN A 107 17.18 3.96 5.12
CA ASN A 107 18.05 2.88 4.69
C ASN A 107 17.76 2.52 3.23
N GLU A 108 18.78 2.67 2.37
CA GLU A 108 18.66 2.42 0.93
C GLU A 108 18.26 0.98 0.60
N LYS A 109 18.62 0.00 1.44
CA LYS A 109 18.22 -1.41 1.26
C LYS A 109 16.71 -1.60 1.31
N PHE A 110 15.99 -0.71 2.00
CA PHE A 110 14.55 -0.79 2.24
C PHE A 110 13.75 0.26 1.46
N THR A 111 14.38 0.94 0.50
CA THR A 111 13.72 1.95 -0.35
C THR A 111 12.48 1.41 -1.07
N TYR A 112 12.45 0.11 -1.38
CA TYR A 112 11.29 -0.56 -1.97
C TYR A 112 10.01 -0.42 -1.13
N LEU A 113 10.11 -0.17 0.18
CA LEU A 113 8.94 0.09 1.03
C LEU A 113 8.25 1.42 0.67
N LEU A 114 8.97 2.39 0.09
CA LEU A 114 8.38 3.62 -0.43
C LEU A 114 7.58 3.37 -1.72
N ASP A 115 8.10 2.53 -2.60
CA ASP A 115 7.41 2.14 -3.84
C ASP A 115 6.16 1.33 -3.51
N LEU A 116 6.29 0.37 -2.58
CA LEU A 116 5.17 -0.38 -2.05
C LEU A 116 4.12 0.54 -1.41
N THR A 117 4.56 1.54 -0.62
CA THR A 117 3.65 2.53 -0.01
C THR A 117 2.81 3.24 -1.07
N HIS A 118 3.43 3.64 -2.18
CA HIS A 118 2.71 4.28 -3.27
C HIS A 118 1.72 3.32 -3.92
N ASN A 119 2.16 2.11 -4.29
CA ASN A 119 1.32 1.10 -4.93
C ASN A 119 0.11 0.75 -4.06
N LEU A 120 0.32 0.55 -2.75
CA LEU A 120 -0.75 0.30 -1.80
C LEU A 120 -1.69 1.50 -1.68
N ASN A 121 -1.15 2.72 -1.59
CA ASN A 121 -1.98 3.92 -1.52
C ASN A 121 -2.83 4.06 -2.79
N PHE A 122 -2.30 3.78 -3.99
CA PHE A 122 -3.07 3.85 -5.23
C PHE A 122 -4.11 2.72 -5.33
N LEU A 123 -3.67 1.47 -5.18
CA LEU A 123 -4.51 0.30 -5.40
C LEU A 123 -5.54 0.14 -4.28
N ALA A 124 -5.11 0.08 -3.03
CA ALA A 124 -5.98 -0.26 -1.91
C ALA A 124 -6.99 0.85 -1.60
N THR A 125 -6.58 2.13 -1.61
CA THR A 125 -7.53 3.22 -1.35
C THR A 125 -8.55 3.39 -2.46
N GLY A 126 -8.21 2.97 -3.69
CA GLY A 126 -9.10 3.08 -4.84
C GLY A 126 -10.36 2.24 -4.73
N PHE A 127 -10.29 0.99 -4.23
CA PHE A 127 -11.49 0.13 -4.07
C PHE A 127 -11.99 0.03 -2.63
N LEU A 128 -11.11 0.00 -1.62
CA LEU A 128 -11.54 -0.01 -0.23
C LEU A 128 -12.10 1.34 0.20
N GLY A 129 -11.65 2.45 -0.40
CA GLY A 129 -11.98 3.80 0.02
C GLY A 129 -11.27 4.21 1.32
N GLY A 130 -11.07 5.52 1.52
CA GLY A 130 -10.44 6.06 2.73
C GLY A 130 -8.94 6.35 2.57
N VAL A 131 -8.18 6.22 3.67
CA VAL A 131 -6.76 6.57 3.73
C VAL A 131 -5.95 5.38 4.25
N LEU A 132 -4.88 5.00 3.55
CA LEU A 132 -3.95 3.96 3.99
C LEU A 132 -3.41 4.28 5.40
N ASP A 133 -3.53 3.34 6.34
CA ASP A 133 -3.18 3.56 7.75
C ASP A 133 -2.18 2.53 8.29
N LYS A 134 -2.41 1.23 8.05
CA LYS A 134 -1.52 0.17 8.55
C LYS A 134 -1.52 -1.09 7.69
N MET A 135 -0.46 -1.87 7.77
CA MET A 135 -0.33 -3.19 7.14
C MET A 135 0.50 -4.11 8.04
N LEU A 136 0.21 -5.41 8.00
CA LEU A 136 1.04 -6.44 8.62
C LEU A 136 1.64 -7.32 7.53
N LEU A 137 2.96 -7.48 7.57
CA LEU A 137 3.72 -8.37 6.71
C LEU A 137 4.16 -9.58 7.51
N ILE A 138 4.01 -10.76 6.92
CA ILE A 138 4.61 -12.01 7.41
C ILE A 138 5.90 -12.23 6.65
N THR A 139 7.01 -12.28 7.37
CA THR A 139 8.35 -12.50 6.82
C THR A 139 8.87 -13.84 7.31
N GLU A 140 9.66 -14.55 6.50
CA GLU A 140 10.34 -15.77 6.96
C GLU A 140 11.41 -15.47 8.03
N GLU A 141 12.03 -14.28 7.98
CA GLU A 141 13.17 -13.92 8.84
C GLU A 141 12.78 -13.38 10.22
N THR A 142 11.74 -12.53 10.29
CA THR A 142 11.36 -11.79 11.51
C THR A 142 9.98 -12.18 12.05
N GLY A 143 9.26 -13.06 11.35
CA GLY A 143 7.89 -13.47 11.67
C GLY A 143 6.89 -12.41 11.23
N GLU A 144 6.82 -11.29 11.95
CA GLU A 144 5.85 -10.22 11.69
C GLU A 144 6.47 -8.83 11.67
N ASP A 145 6.15 -8.07 10.64
CA ASP A 145 6.52 -6.65 10.52
C ASP A 145 5.28 -5.78 10.33
N LYS A 146 5.12 -4.80 11.22
CA LYS A 146 4.03 -3.83 11.17
C LYS A 146 4.48 -2.59 10.40
N CYS A 147 3.75 -2.24 9.35
CA CYS A 147 3.88 -0.98 8.63
C CYS A 147 2.79 -0.01 9.11
N LEU A 148 3.17 1.21 9.47
CA LEU A 148 2.23 2.31 9.72
C LEU A 148 2.44 3.42 8.71
N PHE A 149 1.33 3.99 8.24
CA PHE A 149 1.29 5.03 7.22
C PHE A 149 0.57 6.27 7.76
N LEU A 150 1.08 7.44 7.38
CA LEU A 150 0.44 8.71 7.66
C LEU A 150 0.43 9.53 6.38
N LYS A 151 -0.75 9.93 5.92
CA LYS A 151 -0.90 10.83 4.78
C LYS A 151 -1.23 12.25 5.25
N LYS A 152 -0.43 13.22 4.83
CA LYS A 152 -0.64 14.65 5.12
C LYS A 152 -0.13 15.50 3.96
N ASN A 153 -0.96 16.40 3.42
CA ASN A 153 -0.58 17.34 2.35
C ASN A 153 0.12 16.67 1.14
N ASN A 154 -0.45 15.59 0.61
CA ASN A 154 0.12 14.78 -0.48
C ASN A 154 1.50 14.14 -0.19
N ILE A 155 1.91 14.12 1.08
CA ILE A 155 3.07 13.38 1.56
C ILE A 155 2.59 12.16 2.33
N ILE A 156 3.26 11.04 2.11
CA ILE A 156 3.06 9.80 2.84
C ILE A 156 4.33 9.50 3.63
N TYR A 157 4.15 9.39 4.95
CA TYR A 157 5.18 8.95 5.87
C TYR A 157 4.94 7.48 6.16
N VAL A 158 6.01 6.70 6.25
CA VAL A 158 5.95 5.28 6.58
C VAL A 158 6.98 4.93 7.63
N ILE A 159 6.60 4.06 8.57
CA ILE A 159 7.52 3.33 9.42
C ILE A 159 7.21 1.83 9.34
N CYS A 160 8.23 1.00 9.48
CA CYS A 160 8.12 -0.45 9.43
C CYS A 160 9.05 -1.10 10.45
N GLY A 161 8.57 -2.15 11.12
CA GLY A 161 9.27 -2.90 12.16
C GLY A 161 8.31 -3.57 13.13
N MET A 162 8.82 -3.97 14.29
CA MET A 162 8.04 -4.54 15.38
C MET A 162 7.86 -3.49 16.48
N PHE A 163 6.63 -3.02 16.72
CA PHE A 163 6.35 -2.02 17.76
C PHE A 163 4.85 -1.96 18.07
N THR A 164 4.51 -1.46 19.25
CA THR A 164 3.12 -1.11 19.58
C THR A 164 2.59 0.02 18.69
N GLU A 165 1.31 -0.05 18.31
CA GLU A 165 0.69 0.94 17.41
C GLU A 165 0.78 2.36 17.99
N LYS A 166 0.67 2.51 19.31
CA LYS A 166 0.77 3.82 19.99
C LYS A 166 2.17 4.44 19.84
N LYS A 167 3.23 3.66 20.08
CA LYS A 167 4.62 4.13 19.89
C LYS A 167 4.89 4.46 18.43
N GLY A 168 4.48 3.57 17.53
CA GLY A 168 4.61 3.77 16.09
C GLY A 168 3.92 5.06 15.60
N LYS A 169 2.65 5.28 15.97
CA LYS A 169 1.92 6.51 15.61
C LYS A 169 2.58 7.77 16.18
N ARG A 170 3.13 7.72 17.40
CA ARG A 170 3.88 8.84 18.00
C ARG A 170 5.13 9.17 17.18
N ILE A 171 5.91 8.16 16.83
CA ILE A 171 7.13 8.30 16.02
C ILE A 171 6.79 8.86 14.64
N LEU A 172 5.76 8.30 13.99
CA LEU A 172 5.31 8.73 12.67
C LEU A 172 4.79 10.18 12.66
N ASN A 173 4.07 10.59 13.71
CA ASN A 173 3.63 11.98 13.88
C ASN A 173 4.82 12.93 14.09
N GLN A 174 5.81 12.55 14.90
CA GLN A 174 7.01 13.38 15.09
C GLN A 174 7.79 13.52 13.78
N LEU A 175 7.92 12.44 12.99
CA LEU A 175 8.56 12.48 11.69
C LEU A 175 7.88 13.50 10.76
N SER A 176 6.55 13.57 10.77
CA SER A 176 5.79 14.58 10.01
C SER A 176 6.04 16.00 10.51
N LEU A 177 6.08 16.22 11.83
CA LEU A 177 6.34 17.55 12.40
C LEU A 177 7.75 18.05 12.08
N ASP A 178 8.74 17.16 12.15
CA ASP A 178 10.13 17.49 11.86
C ASP A 178 10.30 17.87 10.38
N TYR A 179 9.65 17.12 9.48
CA TYR A 179 9.63 17.44 8.06
C TYR A 179 8.92 18.77 7.75
N ASP A 180 7.74 18.99 8.34
CA ASP A 180 7.00 20.26 8.17
C ASP A 180 7.80 21.46 8.68
N SER A 181 8.50 21.32 9.80
CA SER A 181 9.37 22.36 10.38
C SER A 181 10.54 22.69 9.47
N LEU A 182 11.10 21.69 8.77
CA LEU A 182 12.14 21.89 7.78
C LEU A 182 11.60 22.71 6.61
N ILE A 183 10.51 22.28 5.97
CA ILE A 183 9.98 22.97 4.79
C ILE A 183 9.62 24.43 5.10
N ARG A 184 8.99 24.71 6.25
CA ARG A 184 8.58 26.07 6.63
C ARG A 184 9.74 27.06 6.75
N LYS A 185 10.97 26.59 6.98
CA LYS A 185 12.17 27.44 7.05
C LYS A 185 12.68 27.89 5.67
N GLY A 186 12.05 27.45 4.59
CA GLY A 186 12.12 28.06 3.25
C GLY A 186 13.45 27.90 2.49
N ASN A 187 14.46 27.24 3.07
CA ASN A 187 15.78 27.08 2.44
C ASN A 187 16.36 25.67 2.69
N VAL A 188 15.62 24.65 2.27
CA VAL A 188 15.89 23.24 2.52
C VAL A 188 16.15 22.53 1.20
N ASN A 189 17.36 21.96 1.07
CA ASN A 189 17.73 21.04 0.00
C ASN A 189 17.71 19.59 0.52
N SER A 190 17.79 18.62 -0.40
CA SER A 190 17.76 17.18 -0.08
C SER A 190 18.80 16.73 0.95
N SER A 191 20.00 17.34 0.95
CA SER A 191 21.06 17.02 1.90
C SER A 191 20.75 17.49 3.33
N LYS A 192 20.14 18.67 3.49
CA LYS A 192 19.66 19.14 4.81
C LYS A 192 18.53 18.27 5.35
N ILE A 193 17.59 17.85 4.49
CA ILE A 193 16.53 16.90 4.85
C ILE A 193 17.15 15.61 5.37
N THR A 194 18.05 15.03 4.58
CA THR A 194 18.71 13.76 4.90
C THR A 194 19.48 13.86 6.21
N THR A 195 20.26 14.91 6.42
CA THR A 195 21.05 15.08 7.66
C THR A 195 20.15 15.21 8.89
N LYS A 196 19.10 16.03 8.81
CA LYS A 196 18.17 16.20 9.94
C LYS A 196 17.38 14.93 10.21
N LEU A 197 16.89 14.25 9.18
CA LEU A 197 16.09 13.04 9.34
C LEU A 197 16.94 11.80 9.67
N LYS A 198 18.23 11.78 9.36
CA LYS A 198 19.16 10.78 9.93
C LYS A 198 19.36 10.98 11.43
N SER A 199 19.38 12.23 11.91
CA SER A 199 19.44 12.53 13.35
C SER A 199 18.17 12.13 14.13
N PHE A 200 17.08 11.81 13.42
CA PHE A 200 15.83 11.31 14.00
C PHE A 200 15.98 9.95 14.71
N GLN A 201 17.04 9.19 14.40
CA GLN A 201 17.31 7.90 15.05
C GLN A 201 17.42 8.02 16.58
N ASN A 202 17.95 9.12 17.11
CA ASN A 202 18.03 9.33 18.56
C ASN A 202 16.63 9.41 19.19
N PHE A 203 15.70 10.10 18.53
CA PHE A 203 14.31 10.18 18.98
C PHE A 203 13.65 8.79 18.96
N ILE A 204 13.89 7.98 17.91
CA ILE A 204 13.38 6.61 17.84
C ILE A 204 13.89 5.78 19.01
N ARG A 205 15.21 5.76 19.27
CA ARG A 205 15.80 4.99 20.38
C ARG A 205 15.21 5.41 21.73
N GLU A 206 15.07 6.70 21.97
CA GLU A 206 14.45 7.21 23.20
C GLU A 206 12.98 6.79 23.36
N ASN A 207 12.20 6.73 22.27
CA ASN A 207 10.76 6.40 22.34
C ASN A 207 10.49 4.90 22.34
N LEU A 208 11.38 4.08 21.78
CA LEU A 208 11.30 2.63 21.92
C LEU A 208 11.76 2.19 23.32
N GLY A 209 12.86 2.78 23.83
CA GLY A 209 13.44 2.47 25.14
C GLY A 209 12.69 3.05 26.35
N ARG A 210 11.91 4.12 26.18
CA ARG A 210 11.00 4.63 27.21
C ARG A 210 9.65 3.92 27.11
N ASP A 211 9.11 3.56 28.26
CA ASP A 211 7.79 2.95 28.50
C ASP A 211 7.71 1.41 28.43
N ARG A 212 8.01 0.78 29.58
CA ARG A 212 7.41 -0.50 30.02
C ARG A 212 5.99 -0.31 30.62
N ILE A 213 5.52 0.95 30.74
CA ILE A 213 4.26 1.35 31.40
C ILE A 213 3.11 1.53 30.39
N LEU A 214 3.42 1.64 29.10
CA LEU A 214 2.40 1.61 28.06
C LEU A 214 1.95 0.15 27.88
N THR A 215 0.70 -0.13 28.24
CA THR A 215 0.08 -1.42 27.96
C THR A 215 0.19 -1.76 26.47
N ASN A 216 0.65 -2.97 26.14
CA ASN A 216 0.59 -3.55 24.79
C ASN A 216 -0.85 -3.75 24.26
N LYS A 217 -1.87 -3.28 24.98
CA LYS A 217 -3.25 -3.33 24.53
C LYS A 217 -3.37 -2.51 23.26
N GLU A 218 -3.70 -3.19 22.16
CA GLU A 218 -4.09 -2.53 20.93
C GLU A 218 -5.28 -1.62 21.17
N ILE A 219 -5.38 -0.55 20.39
CA ILE A 219 -6.52 0.36 20.47
C ILE A 219 -7.73 -0.44 19.98
N PRO A 220 -8.76 -0.66 20.83
CA PRO A 220 -9.88 -1.48 20.44
C PRO A 220 -10.64 -0.85 19.27
N TYR A 221 -11.18 -1.70 18.41
CA TYR A 221 -12.12 -1.29 17.38
C TYR A 221 -13.43 -0.80 18.02
N LEU A 222 -14.06 0.20 17.40
CA LEU A 222 -15.40 0.64 17.82
C LEU A 222 -16.48 -0.34 17.36
N ASP A 223 -16.26 -1.01 16.24
CA ASP A 223 -17.16 -2.01 15.70
C ASP A 223 -17.05 -3.31 16.52
N GLU A 224 -18.19 -3.94 16.81
CA GLU A 224 -18.24 -5.22 17.52
C GLU A 224 -18.18 -6.42 16.58
N CYS A 225 -18.43 -6.19 15.29
CA CYS A 225 -18.52 -7.20 14.25
C CYS A 225 -17.56 -6.93 13.10
N LEU A 226 -17.31 -7.97 12.30
CA LEU A 226 -16.62 -7.87 11.02
C LEU A 226 -17.60 -8.21 9.89
N ARG A 227 -17.83 -7.26 8.99
CA ARG A 227 -18.59 -7.48 7.76
C ARG A 227 -17.66 -7.96 6.66
N VAL A 228 -18.09 -8.96 5.89
CA VAL A 228 -17.37 -9.41 4.69
C VAL A 228 -18.06 -8.88 3.44
N ASP A 229 -17.32 -8.15 2.61
CA ASP A 229 -17.81 -7.50 1.40
C ASP A 229 -17.38 -8.23 0.12
N TYR A 230 -16.30 -9.03 0.20
CA TYR A 230 -15.82 -9.82 -0.93
C TYR A 230 -14.96 -10.99 -0.45
N ILE A 231 -15.05 -12.11 -1.18
CA ILE A 231 -14.25 -13.31 -0.97
C ILE A 231 -13.61 -13.68 -2.31
N GLY A 232 -12.31 -13.91 -2.31
CA GLY A 232 -11.65 -14.53 -3.44
C GLY A 232 -10.66 -15.61 -3.03
N LEU A 233 -10.48 -16.57 -3.92
CA LEU A 233 -9.53 -17.65 -3.81
C LEU A 233 -8.75 -17.69 -5.12
N SER A 234 -7.43 -17.61 -5.03
CA SER A 234 -6.55 -17.84 -6.16
C SER A 234 -5.68 -19.05 -5.92
N SER A 235 -5.26 -19.70 -7.01
CA SER A 235 -4.14 -20.63 -7.01
C SER A 235 -3.02 -19.99 -7.82
N ILE A 236 -1.87 -19.75 -7.19
CA ILE A 236 -0.74 -19.02 -7.76
C ILE A 236 -1.16 -17.61 -8.23
N SER A 237 -1.53 -17.47 -9.50
CA SER A 237 -1.93 -16.21 -10.15
C SER A 237 -3.21 -16.39 -10.98
N THR A 238 -4.02 -17.39 -10.64
CA THR A 238 -5.32 -17.65 -11.26
C THR A 238 -6.40 -17.56 -10.20
N GLY A 239 -7.24 -16.53 -10.27
CA GLY A 239 -8.47 -16.44 -9.50
C GLY A 239 -9.41 -17.59 -9.86
N VAL A 240 -9.65 -18.50 -8.91
CA VAL A 240 -10.54 -19.66 -9.07
C VAL A 240 -11.89 -19.44 -8.41
N VAL A 241 -11.98 -18.55 -7.41
CA VAL A 241 -13.23 -18.07 -6.83
C VAL A 241 -13.16 -16.55 -6.71
N SER A 242 -14.21 -15.87 -7.15
CA SER A 242 -14.45 -14.46 -6.91
C SER A 242 -15.92 -14.33 -6.49
N LEU A 243 -16.21 -13.79 -5.32
CA LEU A 243 -17.57 -13.65 -4.79
C LEU A 243 -17.73 -12.26 -4.15
N LEU A 244 -18.46 -11.38 -4.83
CA LEU A 244 -18.85 -10.08 -4.32
C LEU A 244 -20.09 -10.20 -3.42
N LEU A 245 -19.99 -9.68 -2.19
CA LEU A 245 -21.02 -9.71 -1.15
C LEU A 245 -21.45 -8.30 -0.71
N ASP A 246 -20.99 -7.26 -1.41
CA ASP A 246 -21.24 -5.85 -1.12
C ASP A 246 -22.67 -5.42 -1.49
N GLU A 247 -23.65 -5.86 -0.69
CA GLU A 247 -25.06 -5.54 -0.89
C GLU A 247 -25.34 -4.02 -0.75
N HIS A 248 -24.49 -3.29 -0.03
CA HIS A 248 -24.65 -1.88 0.25
C HIS A 248 -23.90 -0.95 -0.73
N GLN A 249 -23.18 -1.51 -1.71
CA GLN A 249 -22.36 -0.77 -2.68
C GLN A 249 -21.37 0.19 -2.00
N GLU A 250 -20.78 -0.28 -0.92
CA GLU A 250 -19.83 0.45 -0.10
C GLU A 250 -18.42 0.47 -0.73
N LEU A 251 -18.10 -0.50 -1.58
CA LEU A 251 -16.86 -0.58 -2.34
C LEU A 251 -16.88 0.36 -3.54
N LYS A 252 -15.75 1.05 -3.77
CA LYS A 252 -15.61 2.02 -4.86
C LYS A 252 -15.02 1.35 -6.10
N ILE A 253 -15.84 0.60 -6.81
CA ILE A 253 -15.42 -0.12 -8.02
C ILE A 253 -16.04 0.58 -9.23
N GLU A 254 -15.18 1.23 -10.01
CA GLU A 254 -15.59 1.89 -11.25
C GLU A 254 -15.88 0.86 -12.34
N VAL A 255 -17.01 1.03 -13.01
CA VAL A 255 -17.44 0.18 -14.13
C VAL A 255 -17.42 1.05 -15.39
N PRO A 256 -16.74 0.62 -16.48
CA PRO A 256 -16.70 1.38 -17.72
C PRO A 256 -18.08 1.70 -18.30
N ASP A 257 -18.21 2.90 -18.86
CA ASP A 257 -19.40 3.36 -19.58
C ASP A 257 -19.66 2.44 -20.79
N GLY A 258 -20.57 1.48 -20.64
CA GLY A 258 -20.89 0.50 -21.68
C GLY A 258 -21.37 -0.85 -21.15
N ILE A 259 -21.00 -1.20 -19.91
CA ILE A 259 -21.51 -2.39 -19.23
C ILE A 259 -22.83 -2.03 -18.56
N LYS A 260 -23.96 -2.20 -19.27
CA LYS A 260 -25.30 -1.82 -18.78
C LYS A 260 -26.15 -2.99 -18.28
N HIS A 261 -25.59 -4.19 -18.24
CA HIS A 261 -26.28 -5.39 -17.75
C HIS A 261 -25.81 -5.72 -16.33
N THR A 262 -26.73 -5.84 -15.38
CA THR A 262 -26.44 -6.04 -13.95
C THR A 262 -25.57 -7.26 -13.66
N GLU A 263 -25.77 -8.37 -14.38
CA GLU A 263 -24.92 -9.57 -14.23
C GLU A 263 -23.50 -9.36 -14.76
N LYS A 264 -23.36 -8.78 -15.95
CA LYS A 264 -22.04 -8.46 -16.54
C LYS A 264 -21.30 -7.42 -15.73
N GLU A 265 -22.02 -6.47 -15.14
CA GLU A 265 -21.46 -5.49 -14.22
C GLU A 265 -20.92 -6.18 -12.96
N HIS A 266 -21.68 -7.11 -12.39
CA HIS A 266 -21.27 -7.84 -11.20
C HIS A 266 -20.03 -8.71 -11.46
N GLU A 267 -20.02 -9.45 -12.56
CA GLU A 267 -18.87 -10.25 -13.00
C GLU A 267 -17.64 -9.36 -13.23
N PHE A 268 -17.80 -8.23 -13.91
CA PHE A 268 -16.71 -7.27 -14.10
C PHE A 268 -16.15 -6.74 -12.77
N LYS A 269 -17.01 -6.43 -11.80
CA LYS A 269 -16.57 -5.97 -10.47
C LYS A 269 -15.77 -7.06 -9.74
N GLU A 270 -16.23 -8.30 -9.80
CA GLU A 270 -15.53 -9.45 -9.23
C GLU A 270 -14.13 -9.60 -9.84
N ASP A 271 -14.04 -9.60 -11.17
CA ASP A 271 -12.76 -9.73 -11.91
C ASP A 271 -11.82 -8.56 -11.65
N ASN A 272 -12.34 -7.33 -11.64
CA ASN A 272 -11.57 -6.13 -11.38
C ASN A 272 -10.97 -6.16 -9.96
N LEU A 273 -11.76 -6.57 -8.97
CA LEU A 273 -11.28 -6.72 -7.59
C LEU A 273 -10.20 -7.78 -7.50
N THR A 274 -10.43 -8.98 -8.04
CA THR A 274 -9.46 -10.08 -8.06
C THR A 274 -8.12 -9.62 -8.62
N ALA A 275 -8.13 -9.04 -9.83
CA ALA A 275 -6.91 -8.59 -10.48
C ALA A 275 -6.15 -7.53 -9.67
N ARG A 276 -6.87 -6.59 -9.02
CA ARG A 276 -6.24 -5.56 -8.18
C ARG A 276 -5.65 -6.13 -6.89
N ILE A 277 -6.32 -7.10 -6.28
CA ILE A 277 -5.86 -7.77 -5.06
C ILE A 277 -4.62 -8.62 -5.35
N GLU A 278 -4.64 -9.39 -6.44
CA GLU A 278 -3.49 -10.18 -6.90
C GLU A 278 -2.29 -9.29 -7.25
N ALA A 279 -2.53 -8.12 -7.88
CA ALA A 279 -1.49 -7.13 -8.12
C ALA A 279 -0.89 -6.58 -6.82
N ILE A 280 -1.71 -6.33 -5.79
CA ILE A 280 -1.20 -5.92 -4.46
C ILE A 280 -0.33 -7.01 -3.86
N SER A 281 -0.80 -8.25 -3.86
CA SER A 281 -0.08 -9.40 -3.29
C SER A 281 1.25 -9.63 -4.00
N SER A 282 1.23 -9.69 -5.34
CA SER A 282 2.41 -9.91 -6.19
C SER A 282 3.43 -8.79 -6.04
N ASN A 283 3.00 -7.52 -6.00
CA ASN A 283 3.91 -6.40 -5.77
C ASN A 283 4.52 -6.46 -4.37
N THR A 284 3.75 -6.84 -3.35
CA THR A 284 4.25 -6.97 -1.99
C THR A 284 5.30 -8.08 -1.91
N GLN A 285 5.00 -9.26 -2.43
CA GLN A 285 5.92 -10.39 -2.44
C GLN A 285 7.18 -10.10 -3.27
N GLY A 286 7.02 -9.57 -4.48
CA GLY A 286 8.14 -9.24 -5.36
C GLY A 286 9.08 -8.18 -4.81
N MET A 287 8.56 -7.21 -4.04
CA MET A 287 9.37 -6.14 -3.45
C MET A 287 9.98 -6.51 -2.10
N THR A 288 9.27 -7.32 -1.30
CA THR A 288 9.61 -7.52 0.12
C THR A 288 10.06 -8.93 0.46
N LEU A 289 9.83 -9.92 -0.42
CA LEU A 289 9.90 -11.35 -0.12
C LEU A 289 8.99 -11.78 1.06
N ALA A 290 8.08 -10.90 1.46
CA ALA A 290 7.12 -11.10 2.53
C ALA A 290 5.71 -11.10 1.96
N TYR A 291 4.80 -11.73 2.69
CA TYR A 291 3.39 -11.79 2.31
C TYR A 291 2.57 -10.85 3.19
N PRO A 292 1.64 -10.05 2.64
CA PRO A 292 0.77 -9.21 3.46
C PRO A 292 -0.24 -10.10 4.18
N ARG A 293 -0.30 -10.09 5.51
CA ARG A 293 -1.39 -10.74 6.26
C ARG A 293 -2.67 -9.92 6.18
N TRP A 294 -2.55 -8.60 6.33
CA TRP A 294 -3.64 -7.66 6.11
C TRP A 294 -3.13 -6.25 5.78
N ILE A 295 -3.95 -5.51 5.04
CA ILE A 295 -3.77 -4.08 4.73
C ILE A 295 -5.03 -3.36 5.19
N ALA A 296 -4.87 -2.28 5.96
CA ALA A 296 -5.97 -1.51 6.52
C ALA A 296 -6.01 -0.09 5.95
N VAL A 297 -7.21 0.31 5.54
CA VAL A 297 -7.53 1.70 5.23
C VAL A 297 -8.51 2.24 6.27
N ARG A 298 -8.24 3.46 6.73
CA ARG A 298 -9.11 4.17 7.65
C ARG A 298 -10.16 4.96 6.86
N ILE A 299 -11.42 4.69 7.13
CA ILE A 299 -12.56 5.37 6.50
C ILE A 299 -12.98 6.58 7.34
N LYS A 300 -13.11 6.37 8.66
CA LYS A 300 -13.47 7.39 9.66
C LYS A 300 -12.68 7.14 10.95
N PHE A 301 -12.90 7.97 11.98
CA PHE A 301 -12.30 7.76 13.29
C PHE A 301 -12.59 6.34 13.80
N GLN A 302 -11.53 5.56 14.02
CA GLN A 302 -11.56 4.16 14.46
C GLN A 302 -12.41 3.19 13.62
N LYS A 303 -12.74 3.55 12.37
CA LYS A 303 -13.48 2.70 11.43
C LYS A 303 -12.61 2.34 10.23
N TYR A 304 -12.47 1.04 9.96
CA TYR A 304 -11.52 0.50 9.00
C TYR A 304 -12.15 -0.50 8.03
N ARG A 305 -11.58 -0.54 6.83
CA ARG A 305 -11.69 -1.67 5.91
C ARG A 305 -10.34 -2.36 5.80
N PHE A 306 -10.39 -3.67 5.58
CA PHE A 306 -9.22 -4.51 5.45
C PHE A 306 -9.28 -5.32 4.18
N LEU A 307 -8.13 -5.44 3.53
CA LEU A 307 -7.84 -6.56 2.65
C LEU A 307 -7.00 -7.54 3.46
N THR A 308 -7.52 -8.72 3.73
CA THR A 308 -6.80 -9.78 4.45
C THR A 308 -6.40 -10.87 3.49
N PHE A 309 -5.35 -11.60 3.86
CA PHE A 309 -4.86 -12.70 3.07
C PHE A 309 -4.50 -13.89 3.96
N LYS A 310 -4.71 -15.09 3.44
CA LYS A 310 -4.36 -16.35 4.09
C LYS A 310 -3.89 -17.36 3.06
N GLU A 311 -2.68 -17.84 3.27
CA GLU A 311 -2.10 -18.93 2.49
C GLU A 311 -2.65 -20.28 2.96
N TYR A 312 -2.86 -21.15 1.99
CA TYR A 312 -3.26 -22.54 2.15
C TYR A 312 -2.28 -23.44 1.38
N PRO A 313 -2.24 -24.75 1.68
CA PRO A 313 -1.41 -25.69 0.93
C PRO A 313 -1.65 -25.64 -0.58
N ASN A 314 -0.69 -26.11 -1.38
CA ASN A 314 -0.75 -26.16 -2.84
C ASN A 314 -0.92 -24.77 -3.50
N ASP A 315 -0.26 -23.75 -2.93
CA ASP A 315 -0.21 -22.38 -3.46
C ASP A 315 -1.59 -21.72 -3.62
N TYR A 316 -2.51 -22.03 -2.71
CA TYR A 316 -3.82 -21.37 -2.65
C TYR A 316 -3.79 -20.16 -1.72
N PHE A 317 -4.39 -19.06 -2.15
CA PHE A 317 -4.47 -17.83 -1.38
C PHE A 317 -5.93 -17.39 -1.27
N LEU A 318 -6.44 -17.37 -0.04
CA LEU A 318 -7.73 -16.77 0.28
C LEU A 318 -7.50 -15.29 0.57
N TYR A 319 -8.28 -14.42 -0.06
CA TYR A 319 -8.30 -12.99 0.23
C TYR A 319 -9.72 -12.51 0.50
N LEU A 320 -9.86 -11.68 1.54
CA LEU A 320 -11.15 -11.16 1.98
C LEU A 320 -11.10 -9.64 2.00
N LEU A 321 -12.16 -9.00 1.49
CA LEU A 321 -12.42 -7.59 1.79
C LEU A 321 -13.42 -7.51 2.93
N THR A 322 -13.06 -6.80 3.99
CA THR A 322 -13.84 -6.75 5.21
C THR A 322 -13.91 -5.34 5.79
N GLU A 323 -14.94 -5.06 6.58
CA GLU A 323 -15.15 -3.79 7.29
C GLU A 323 -15.45 -4.06 8.77
N GLY A 324 -14.83 -3.33 9.68
CA GLY A 324 -15.14 -3.37 11.11
C GLY A 324 -14.01 -3.88 11.99
N ASN A 325 -14.25 -4.93 12.77
CA ASN A 325 -13.32 -5.42 13.78
C ASN A 325 -12.47 -6.59 13.29
N LEU A 326 -11.20 -6.31 12.98
CA LEU A 326 -10.27 -7.31 12.45
C LEU A 326 -10.04 -8.49 13.42
N ASP A 327 -10.25 -8.32 14.73
CA ASP A 327 -10.08 -9.40 15.72
C ASP A 327 -11.05 -10.57 15.47
N LYS A 328 -12.11 -10.34 14.70
CA LYS A 328 -13.09 -11.37 14.30
C LYS A 328 -12.72 -12.12 13.03
N ILE A 329 -11.60 -11.79 12.36
CA ILE A 329 -11.23 -12.42 11.08
C ILE A 329 -11.09 -13.93 11.19
N GLN A 330 -10.57 -14.43 12.33
CA GLN A 330 -10.43 -15.86 12.56
C GLN A 330 -11.79 -16.57 12.55
N ASN A 331 -12.85 -15.95 13.08
CA ASN A 331 -14.21 -16.51 13.06
C ASN A 331 -14.73 -16.71 11.63
N VAL A 332 -14.36 -15.81 10.71
CA VAL A 332 -14.71 -15.92 9.29
C VAL A 332 -13.91 -17.05 8.66
N GLU A 333 -12.59 -17.05 8.87
CA GLU A 333 -11.69 -18.04 8.31
C GLU A 333 -12.01 -19.47 8.78
N ASP A 334 -12.37 -19.66 10.07
CA ASP A 334 -12.73 -20.96 10.64
C ASP A 334 -14.04 -21.52 10.06
N LYS A 335 -14.96 -20.64 9.61
CA LYS A 335 -16.20 -21.04 8.94
C LYS A 335 -15.96 -21.38 7.46
N ILE A 336 -15.05 -20.68 6.80
CA ILE A 336 -14.73 -20.89 5.38
C ILE A 336 -13.81 -22.11 5.20
N ALA A 337 -12.79 -22.28 6.06
CA ALA A 337 -11.73 -23.28 5.87
C ALA A 337 -12.23 -24.72 5.66
N PRO A 338 -13.24 -25.24 6.39
CA PRO A 338 -13.76 -26.58 6.14
C PRO A 338 -14.32 -26.76 4.73
N LEU A 339 -14.94 -25.71 4.16
CA LEU A 339 -15.52 -25.74 2.81
C LEU A 339 -14.45 -25.71 1.71
N LEU A 340 -13.27 -25.14 2.01
CA LEU A 340 -12.16 -25.10 1.05
C LEU A 340 -11.43 -26.43 0.94
N SER A 341 -11.45 -27.25 2.00
CA SER A 341 -10.56 -28.41 2.17
C SER A 341 -10.53 -29.36 0.97
N ASP A 342 -11.69 -29.62 0.35
CA ASP A 342 -11.81 -30.50 -0.81
C ASP A 342 -11.06 -29.95 -2.04
N VAL A 343 -11.19 -28.65 -2.32
CA VAL A 343 -10.64 -28.03 -3.53
C VAL A 343 -9.18 -27.60 -3.41
N ILE A 344 -8.69 -27.38 -2.18
CA ILE A 344 -7.30 -26.97 -1.92
C ILE A 344 -6.37 -28.15 -1.62
N SER A 345 -6.90 -29.37 -1.53
CA SER A 345 -6.13 -30.58 -1.20
C SER A 345 -5.11 -30.98 -2.28
N GLN A 346 -5.32 -30.53 -3.52
CA GLN A 346 -4.43 -30.77 -4.65
C GLN A 346 -4.14 -29.47 -5.40
N PRO A 347 -2.99 -29.38 -6.11
CA PRO A 347 -2.71 -28.25 -6.99
C PRO A 347 -3.79 -28.05 -8.06
N PHE A 348 -4.06 -26.80 -8.42
CA PHE A 348 -5.00 -26.45 -9.47
C PHE A 348 -4.54 -27.00 -10.84
N LYS A 349 -5.45 -27.66 -11.56
CA LYS A 349 -5.19 -28.30 -12.86
C LYS A 349 -6.02 -27.72 -14.01
N GLY A 350 -6.65 -26.57 -13.82
CA GLY A 350 -7.46 -25.91 -14.84
C GLY A 350 -8.96 -26.25 -14.84
N ASP A 351 -9.42 -27.17 -13.97
CA ASP A 351 -10.86 -27.46 -13.84
C ASP A 351 -11.53 -26.51 -12.84
N LEU A 352 -12.38 -25.62 -13.35
CA LEU A 352 -13.13 -24.64 -12.56
C LEU A 352 -14.42 -25.22 -11.95
N LYS A 353 -14.88 -26.40 -12.36
CA LYS A 353 -16.17 -26.93 -11.91
C LYS A 353 -16.27 -27.08 -10.38
N PRO A 354 -15.28 -27.66 -9.67
CA PRO A 354 -15.34 -27.75 -8.21
C PRO A 354 -15.37 -26.38 -7.53
N PHE A 355 -14.71 -25.37 -8.12
CA PHE A 355 -14.65 -24.02 -7.59
C PHE A 355 -15.97 -23.25 -7.80
N ASN A 356 -16.67 -23.51 -8.90
CA ASN A 356 -18.01 -22.97 -9.12
C ASN A 356 -19.03 -23.55 -8.12
N GLU A 357 -18.91 -24.84 -7.80
CA GLU A 357 -19.73 -25.48 -6.75
C GLU A 357 -19.41 -24.85 -5.39
N LEU A 358 -18.13 -24.69 -5.04
CA LEU A 358 -17.69 -23.99 -3.84
C LEU A 358 -18.22 -22.54 -3.77
N LYS A 359 -18.15 -21.77 -4.88
CA LYS A 359 -18.67 -20.39 -4.93
C LYS A 359 -20.14 -20.33 -4.54
N ASN A 360 -20.95 -21.29 -5.00
CA ASN A 360 -22.36 -21.38 -4.64
C ASN A 360 -22.55 -21.73 -3.15
N THR A 361 -21.78 -22.70 -2.63
CA THR A 361 -21.81 -23.06 -1.21
C THR A 361 -21.43 -21.87 -0.30
N LEU A 362 -20.39 -21.11 -0.67
CA LEU A 362 -20.01 -19.89 0.04
C LEU A 362 -21.12 -18.85 -0.03
N LYS A 363 -21.73 -18.63 -1.21
CA LYS A 363 -22.84 -17.70 -1.36
C LYS A 363 -24.02 -18.04 -0.43
N ASP A 364 -24.37 -19.32 -0.32
CA ASP A 364 -25.46 -19.76 0.56
C ASP A 364 -25.11 -19.68 2.04
N LEU A 365 -23.84 -19.95 2.42
CA LEU A 365 -23.34 -19.71 3.78
C LEU A 365 -23.56 -18.25 4.18
N PHE A 366 -23.13 -17.30 3.34
CA PHE A 366 -23.18 -15.87 3.66
C PHE A 366 -24.60 -15.31 3.62
N ARG A 367 -25.49 -15.82 2.75
CA ARG A 367 -26.93 -15.52 2.81
C ARG A 367 -27.58 -15.89 4.14
N GLY A 368 -27.07 -16.93 4.81
CA GLY A 368 -27.53 -17.33 6.14
C GLY A 368 -27.05 -16.42 7.28
N ILE A 369 -26.17 -15.47 7.00
CA ILE A 369 -25.52 -14.60 8.01
C ILE A 369 -26.05 -13.17 7.84
N PRO A 370 -26.80 -12.63 8.82
CA PRO A 370 -27.41 -11.31 8.72
C PRO A 370 -26.39 -10.21 8.37
N GLY A 371 -26.52 -9.65 7.16
CA GLY A 371 -25.65 -8.59 6.65
C GLY A 371 -24.17 -8.96 6.57
N ASN A 372 -23.85 -10.26 6.45
CA ASN A 372 -22.48 -10.78 6.38
C ASN A 372 -21.58 -10.40 7.58
N LYS A 373 -22.18 -10.21 8.77
CA LYS A 373 -21.49 -9.77 10.00
C LYS A 373 -21.18 -10.94 10.94
N PHE A 374 -19.93 -11.02 11.39
CA PHE A 374 -19.37 -12.09 12.24
C PHE A 374 -18.87 -11.56 13.58
#